data_AF-A0A9C9VDH5-F1
#
_entry.id   AF-A0A9C9VDH5-F1
#
_cell.length_a   1.000
_cell.length_b   1.000
_cell.length_c   1.000
_cell.angle_alpha   90.00
_cell.angle_beta   90.00
_cell.angle_gamma   90.00
#
_symmetry.space_group_name_H-M   'P 1'
#
loop_
_entity.id
_entity.type
_entity.pdbx_description
1 polymer ?
#
loop_
_entity_poly.entity_id
_entity_poly.type
_entity_poly.pdbx_seq_one_letter_code
_entity_poly.pdbx_strand_id
1 'polypeptide(L)'
;MKILLMPAISLMNHLRFRTKFILLFLLSTTPLLIFGYELLGTDQGGASTIFNGGILMGGLAALSYLYLALFVAIRDKVQQLQEISSSMADGDMSHHLELDSHDELGEIASSVNNISNGVGHAIDSVLGTVEVLAETSDRLAELNQRSGENVSIQADSIEQAAAAMTEMTATVQEVARNSAQAATAAKQADDAIASGQRVVAEAVGSINSLAGDVQQAVEAIGRLENHSDNINGILDIIRDIAEQTNLLALNAAIEAARAGEQGRGFAVVADEVRSLAKRTQESTLEIQNMIEKLQHDTRETAQVMLSSGERAKESVEASNGTCSVLDEIAVSINSISEMNELIATAVEQQSVVAEDINGNINRISQAVEGINQDARHAGAESVRVAAMAAEVRMMLERFKINEKALQEKRQKQDSNTLFRWDNSFVIGVAEIDRQHKLLVDLVNELYYEVSQGAGHEMLGRFLDGLVDYTKTHFTYEEGLLAMHGYDELEAHQAKHKKLVSRIMEFHGRVSARDETVIEELLQFLKDWLAKHIKETDKRYASFLNEKGVQ
;
A
#
# COMPACT_ATOMS: atom_id res chain seq x y z
N MET A 1 -28.87 -75.54 21.31
CA MET A 1 -27.53 -76.15 21.20
C MET A 1 -26.46 -75.42 22.01
N LYS A 2 -26.24 -74.10 21.82
CA LYS A 2 -25.23 -73.33 22.61
C LYS A 2 -25.45 -73.37 24.13
N ILE A 3 -26.70 -73.27 24.61
CA ILE A 3 -27.02 -73.33 26.06
C ILE A 3 -26.69 -74.71 26.67
N LEU A 4 -26.84 -75.78 25.89
CA LEU A 4 -26.60 -77.16 26.35
C LEU A 4 -25.09 -77.49 26.44
N LEU A 5 -24.26 -76.81 25.64
CA LEU A 5 -22.82 -76.99 25.59
C LEU A 5 -22.05 -75.97 26.44
N MET A 6 -22.72 -74.97 27.04
CA MET A 6 -22.08 -73.88 27.80
C MET A 6 -21.11 -74.34 28.88
N PRO A 7 -21.42 -75.34 29.74
CA PRO A 7 -20.49 -75.80 30.76
C PRO A 7 -19.20 -76.40 30.17
N ALA A 8 -19.33 -77.17 29.09
CA ALA A 8 -18.20 -77.79 28.39
C ALA A 8 -17.37 -76.75 27.63
N ILE A 9 -18.01 -75.78 26.97
CA ILE A 9 -17.34 -74.66 26.31
C ILE A 9 -16.58 -73.82 27.33
N SER A 10 -17.18 -73.52 28.48
CA SER A 10 -16.54 -72.78 29.57
C SER A 10 -15.31 -73.51 30.09
N LEU A 11 -15.41 -74.81 30.36
CA LEU A 11 -14.28 -75.62 30.78
C LEU A 11 -13.16 -75.62 29.73
N MET A 12 -13.52 -75.83 28.46
CA MET A 12 -12.57 -75.81 27.35
C MET A 12 -11.86 -74.46 27.24
N ASN A 13 -12.56 -73.33 27.40
CA ASN A 13 -11.94 -72.01 27.29
C ASN A 13 -10.84 -71.73 28.32
N HIS A 14 -10.84 -72.40 29.48
CA HIS A 14 -9.78 -72.29 30.49
C HIS A 14 -8.56 -73.19 30.24
N LEU A 15 -8.63 -74.08 29.25
CA LEU A 15 -7.54 -75.00 28.92
C LEU A 15 -6.65 -74.41 27.81
N ARG A 16 -5.33 -74.62 27.94
CA ARG A 16 -4.38 -74.29 26.88
C ARG A 16 -4.66 -75.13 25.65
N PHE A 17 -4.34 -74.61 24.47
CA PHE A 17 -4.55 -75.29 23.19
C PHE A 17 -3.96 -76.71 23.17
N ARG A 18 -2.76 -76.89 23.74
CA ARG A 18 -2.13 -78.22 23.91
C ARG A 18 -2.97 -79.18 24.75
N THR A 19 -3.55 -78.71 25.84
CA THR A 19 -4.37 -79.52 26.77
C THR A 19 -5.70 -79.91 26.13
N LYS A 20 -6.32 -79.00 25.36
CA LYS A 20 -7.52 -79.29 24.56
C LYS A 20 -7.24 -80.43 23.58
N PHE A 21 -6.10 -80.37 22.89
CA PHE A 21 -5.71 -81.40 21.95
C PHE A 21 -5.41 -82.74 22.64
N ILE A 22 -4.71 -82.76 23.78
CA ILE A 22 -4.46 -84.02 24.50
C ILE A 22 -5.78 -84.68 24.95
N LEU A 23 -6.75 -83.89 25.44
CA LEU A 23 -8.05 -84.42 25.87
C LEU A 23 -8.84 -85.03 24.71
N LEU A 24 -8.92 -84.34 23.57
CA LEU A 24 -9.60 -84.84 22.36
C LEU A 24 -8.95 -86.13 21.82
N PHE A 25 -7.62 -86.23 21.87
CA PHE A 25 -6.91 -87.46 21.51
C PHE A 25 -7.24 -88.62 22.46
N LEU A 26 -7.22 -88.39 23.78
CA LEU A 26 -7.57 -89.41 24.77
C LEU A 26 -9.04 -89.85 24.63
N LEU A 27 -9.97 -88.91 24.44
CA LEU A 27 -11.40 -89.19 24.27
C LEU A 27 -11.71 -89.99 22.99
N SER A 28 -10.94 -89.79 21.91
CA SER A 28 -11.13 -90.51 20.64
C SER A 28 -10.44 -91.88 20.61
N THR A 29 -9.29 -92.03 21.26
CA THR A 29 -8.51 -93.28 21.26
C THR A 29 -8.95 -94.28 22.31
N THR A 30 -9.48 -93.83 23.45
CA THR A 30 -9.89 -94.74 24.55
C THR A 30 -11.02 -95.72 24.16
N PRO A 31 -12.10 -95.33 23.44
CA PRO A 31 -13.12 -96.29 23.00
C PRO A 31 -12.60 -97.27 21.95
N LEU A 32 -11.69 -96.83 21.07
CA LEU A 32 -11.02 -97.69 20.08
C LEU A 32 -10.13 -98.74 20.75
N LEU A 33 -9.41 -98.37 21.81
CA LEU A 33 -8.61 -99.31 22.60
C LEU A 33 -9.50 -100.32 23.35
N ILE A 34 -10.61 -99.87 23.94
CA ILE A 34 -11.57 -100.74 24.65
C ILE A 34 -12.22 -101.73 23.67
N PHE A 35 -12.76 -101.24 22.55
CA PHE A 35 -13.38 -102.07 21.52
C PHE A 35 -12.36 -103.02 20.88
N GLY A 36 -11.13 -102.56 20.64
CA GLY A 36 -10.04 -103.39 20.14
C GLY A 36 -9.65 -104.51 21.10
N TYR A 37 -9.60 -104.22 22.40
CA TYR A 37 -9.36 -105.23 23.43
C TYR A 37 -10.48 -106.29 23.47
N GLU A 38 -11.74 -105.87 23.35
CA GLU A 38 -12.90 -106.76 23.33
C GLU A 38 -12.94 -107.64 22.06
N LEU A 39 -12.61 -107.07 20.90
CA LEU A 39 -12.50 -107.77 19.61
C LEU A 39 -11.33 -108.77 19.56
N LEU A 40 -10.23 -108.49 20.26
CA LEU A 40 -9.09 -109.40 20.43
C LEU A 40 -9.38 -110.51 21.47
N GLY A 41 -10.33 -110.29 22.37
CA GLY A 41 -10.73 -111.23 23.43
C GLY A 41 -11.77 -112.28 23.00
N THR A 42 -12.41 -112.13 21.84
CA THR A 42 -13.30 -113.17 21.28
C THR A 42 -12.48 -114.30 20.64
N ASP A 43 -12.70 -115.54 21.08
CA ASP A 43 -12.00 -116.76 20.65
C ASP A 43 -12.32 -117.15 19.19
N GLN A 44 -11.77 -116.38 18.25
CA GLN A 44 -11.71 -116.70 16.83
C GLN A 44 -10.23 -116.95 16.48
N GLY A 45 -9.93 -118.07 15.81
CA GLY A 45 -8.58 -118.64 15.67
C GLY A 45 -7.46 -117.67 15.30
N GLY A 46 -6.21 -118.03 15.65
CA GLY A 46 -5.03 -117.15 15.70
C GLY A 46 -4.72 -116.28 14.48
N ALA A 47 -5.21 -116.63 13.28
CA ALA A 47 -5.07 -115.80 12.09
C ALA A 47 -5.97 -114.55 12.11
N SER A 48 -7.18 -114.66 12.66
CA SER A 48 -8.16 -113.55 12.73
C SER A 48 -7.81 -112.51 13.80
N THR A 49 -7.24 -112.95 14.92
CA THR A 49 -6.76 -112.08 16.01
C THR A 49 -5.54 -111.26 15.59
N ILE A 50 -4.59 -111.83 14.84
CA ILE A 50 -3.45 -111.09 14.27
C ILE A 50 -3.92 -110.05 13.25
N PHE A 51 -4.87 -110.42 12.38
CA PHE A 51 -5.42 -109.52 11.36
C PHE A 51 -6.19 -108.33 11.98
N ASN A 52 -7.09 -108.60 12.93
CA ASN A 52 -7.86 -107.57 13.63
C ASN A 52 -6.97 -106.65 14.48
N GLY A 53 -5.94 -107.21 15.14
CA GLY A 53 -4.94 -106.42 15.88
C GLY A 53 -4.10 -105.51 14.98
N GLY A 54 -3.76 -105.97 13.77
CA GLY A 54 -3.06 -105.17 12.75
C GLY A 54 -3.91 -104.00 12.25
N ILE A 55 -5.20 -104.21 12.00
CA ILE A 55 -6.14 -103.13 11.62
C ILE A 55 -6.28 -102.10 12.74
N LEU A 56 -6.38 -102.56 14.00
CA LEU A 56 -6.48 -101.67 15.15
C LEU A 56 -5.22 -100.80 15.32
N MET A 57 -4.03 -101.42 15.25
CA MET A 57 -2.76 -100.68 15.34
C MET A 57 -2.57 -99.72 14.17
N GLY A 58 -2.91 -100.16 12.94
CA GLY A 58 -2.85 -99.30 11.76
C GLY A 58 -3.81 -98.11 11.87
N GLY A 59 -5.03 -98.34 12.37
CA GLY A 59 -6.03 -97.29 12.63
C GLY A 59 -5.58 -96.30 13.71
N LEU A 60 -5.04 -96.79 14.83
CA LEU A 60 -4.51 -95.94 15.90
C LEU A 60 -3.27 -95.15 15.47
N ALA A 61 -2.39 -95.75 14.66
CA ALA A 61 -1.22 -95.07 14.11
C ALA A 61 -1.64 -93.98 13.11
N ALA A 62 -2.59 -94.26 12.22
CA ALA A 62 -3.14 -93.28 11.28
C ALA A 62 -3.86 -92.14 12.00
N LEU A 63 -4.64 -92.44 13.04
CA LEU A 63 -5.32 -91.44 13.85
C LEU A 63 -4.34 -90.59 14.65
N SER A 64 -3.28 -91.19 15.22
CA SER A 64 -2.21 -90.46 15.91
C SER A 64 -1.41 -89.58 14.97
N TYR A 65 -1.12 -90.05 13.75
CA TYR A 65 -0.45 -89.27 12.71
C TYR A 65 -1.29 -88.06 12.29
N LEU A 66 -2.59 -88.27 12.00
CA LEU A 66 -3.52 -87.21 11.64
C LEU A 66 -3.69 -86.19 12.79
N TYR A 67 -3.70 -86.66 14.03
CA TYR A 67 -3.78 -85.80 15.21
C TYR A 67 -2.54 -84.93 15.40
N LEU A 68 -1.35 -85.53 15.25
CA LEU A 68 -0.08 -84.82 15.33
C LEU A 68 0.06 -83.82 14.18
N ALA A 69 -0.31 -84.21 12.96
CA ALA A 69 -0.31 -83.33 11.80
C ALA A 69 -1.24 -82.11 12.01
N LEU A 70 -2.46 -82.33 12.49
CA LEU A 70 -3.41 -81.25 12.80
C LEU A 70 -2.90 -80.34 13.93
N PHE A 71 -2.34 -80.92 14.99
CA PHE A 71 -1.81 -80.16 16.12
C PHE A 71 -0.62 -79.27 15.71
N VAL A 72 0.34 -79.82 14.95
CA VAL A 72 1.50 -79.06 14.45
C VAL A 72 1.05 -77.98 13.47
N ALA A 73 0.18 -78.32 12.51
CA ALA A 73 -0.33 -77.37 11.53
C ALA A 73 -1.01 -76.16 12.19
N ILE A 74 -1.94 -76.37 13.13
CA ILE A 74 -2.63 -75.24 13.77
C ILE A 74 -1.70 -74.48 14.73
N ARG A 75 -0.88 -75.19 15.51
CA ARG A 75 0.02 -74.55 16.47
C ARG A 75 1.00 -73.60 15.78
N ASP A 76 1.63 -74.04 14.70
CA ASP A 76 2.66 -73.25 14.00
C ASP A 76 2.04 -72.00 13.36
N LYS A 77 0.83 -72.11 12.80
CA LYS A 77 0.08 -70.98 12.23
C LYS A 77 -0.37 -69.98 13.30
N VAL A 78 -0.89 -70.46 14.43
CA VAL A 78 -1.27 -69.61 15.58
C VAL A 78 -0.04 -68.93 16.19
N GLN A 79 1.11 -69.60 16.24
CA GLN A 79 2.35 -69.00 16.74
C GLN A 79 2.83 -67.87 15.81
N GLN A 80 2.81 -68.07 14.48
CA GLN A 80 3.13 -67.01 13.50
C GLN A 80 2.18 -65.81 13.61
N LEU A 81 0.89 -66.06 13.78
CA LEU A 81 -0.10 -65.00 14.04
C LEU A 81 0.20 -64.23 15.32
N GLN A 82 0.59 -64.93 16.40
CA GLN A 82 0.94 -64.30 17.67
C GLN A 82 2.22 -63.47 17.56
N GLU A 83 3.25 -63.97 16.87
CA GLU A 83 4.52 -63.27 16.68
C GLU A 83 4.32 -61.96 15.91
N ILE A 84 3.61 -61.98 14.78
CA ILE A 84 3.33 -60.76 14.01
C ILE A 84 2.39 -59.81 14.77
N SER A 85 1.37 -60.33 15.46
CA SER A 85 0.49 -59.48 16.27
C SER A 85 1.27 -58.77 17.39
N SER A 86 2.29 -59.43 17.97
CA SER A 86 3.20 -58.83 18.94
C SER A 86 4.07 -57.75 18.29
N SER A 87 4.67 -58.04 17.13
CA SER A 87 5.47 -57.05 16.38
C SER A 87 4.65 -55.81 16.01
N MET A 88 3.41 -55.98 15.56
CA MET A 88 2.50 -54.87 15.28
C MET A 88 2.12 -54.08 16.52
N ALA A 89 1.93 -54.74 17.67
CA ALA A 89 1.69 -54.07 18.95
C ALA A 89 2.89 -53.22 19.40
N ASP A 90 4.11 -53.65 19.05
CA ASP A 90 5.35 -52.90 19.28
C ASP A 90 5.60 -51.81 18.22
N GLY A 91 4.69 -51.64 17.26
CA GLY A 91 4.74 -50.60 16.22
C GLY A 91 5.39 -51.06 14.91
N ASP A 92 5.78 -52.32 14.77
CA ASP A 92 6.35 -52.84 13.53
C ASP A 92 5.25 -53.32 12.56
N MET A 93 4.87 -52.42 11.67
CA MET A 93 3.93 -52.65 10.57
C MET A 93 4.65 -53.08 9.28
N SER A 94 5.95 -53.36 9.33
CA SER A 94 6.73 -53.72 8.14
C SER A 94 6.58 -55.20 7.74
N HIS A 95 6.08 -56.03 8.66
CA HIS A 95 5.92 -57.47 8.48
C HIS A 95 4.67 -57.82 7.65
N HIS A 96 4.84 -58.82 6.77
CA HIS A 96 3.76 -59.44 6.00
C HIS A 96 3.66 -60.93 6.35
N LEU A 97 2.45 -61.39 6.65
CA LEU A 97 2.17 -62.77 7.03
C LEU A 97 1.72 -63.59 5.83
N GLU A 98 2.58 -64.46 5.32
CA GLU A 98 2.22 -65.45 4.30
C GLU A 98 1.82 -66.78 4.95
N LEU A 99 0.53 -66.94 5.27
CA LEU A 99 -0.01 -68.24 5.67
C LEU A 99 -0.55 -68.97 4.45
N ASP A 100 0.11 -70.05 4.05
CA ASP A 100 -0.50 -71.08 3.20
C ASP A 100 -1.56 -71.83 4.02
N SER A 101 -2.77 -71.28 4.05
CA SER A 101 -3.96 -71.82 4.71
C SER A 101 -5.22 -71.27 4.05
N HIS A 102 -6.18 -72.15 3.76
CA HIS A 102 -7.47 -71.78 3.16
C HIS A 102 -8.63 -71.86 4.17
N ASP A 103 -8.28 -71.91 5.46
CA ASP A 103 -9.20 -71.98 6.59
C ASP A 103 -9.33 -70.62 7.30
N GLU A 104 -10.04 -70.60 8.43
CA GLU A 104 -10.28 -69.38 9.21
C GLU A 104 -8.97 -68.71 9.67
N LEU A 105 -7.85 -69.45 9.81
CA LEU A 105 -6.56 -68.87 10.16
C LEU A 105 -5.93 -68.10 8.98
N GLY A 106 -6.18 -68.56 7.75
CA GLY A 106 -5.81 -67.84 6.53
C GLY A 106 -6.58 -66.51 6.40
N GLU A 107 -7.88 -66.52 6.68
CA GLU A 107 -8.71 -65.29 6.70
C GLU A 107 -8.24 -64.29 7.76
N ILE A 108 -7.88 -64.77 8.95
CA ILE A 108 -7.31 -63.93 10.01
C ILE A 108 -5.96 -63.34 9.57
N ALA A 109 -5.07 -64.14 8.95
CA ALA A 109 -3.79 -63.64 8.45
C ALA A 109 -3.95 -62.56 7.39
N SER A 110 -4.91 -62.74 6.47
CA SER A 110 -5.27 -61.72 5.48
C SER A 110 -5.76 -60.44 6.16
N SER A 111 -6.63 -60.56 7.17
CA SER A 111 -7.14 -59.42 7.94
C SER A 111 -6.02 -58.68 8.69
N VAL A 112 -5.08 -59.40 9.31
CA VAL A 112 -3.90 -58.84 9.98
C VAL A 112 -3.02 -58.08 8.99
N ASN A 113 -2.78 -58.63 7.80
CA ASN A 113 -2.04 -57.95 6.75
C ASN A 113 -2.74 -56.68 6.26
N ASN A 114 -4.07 -56.69 6.15
CA ASN A 114 -4.84 -55.51 5.76
C ASN A 114 -4.74 -54.41 6.81
N ILE A 115 -4.80 -54.76 8.11
CA ILE A 115 -4.59 -53.81 9.20
C ILE A 115 -3.17 -53.23 9.16
N SER A 116 -2.15 -54.08 9.06
CA SER A 116 -0.74 -53.65 8.99
C SER A 116 -0.51 -52.68 7.83
N ASN A 117 -1.03 -53.02 6.65
CA ASN A 117 -0.96 -52.16 5.47
C ASN A 117 -1.70 -50.84 5.67
N GLY A 118 -2.95 -50.86 6.15
CA GLY A 118 -3.75 -49.65 6.33
C GLY A 118 -3.12 -48.69 7.33
N VAL A 119 -2.63 -49.21 8.46
CA VAL A 119 -1.90 -48.41 9.45
C VAL A 119 -0.58 -47.89 8.87
N GLY A 120 0.16 -48.70 8.11
CA GLY A 120 1.38 -48.28 7.43
C GLY A 120 1.17 -47.14 6.43
N HIS A 121 0.10 -47.19 5.63
CA HIS A 121 -0.26 -46.10 4.70
C HIS A 121 -0.65 -44.82 5.43
N ALA A 122 -1.42 -44.94 6.53
CA ALA A 122 -1.80 -43.79 7.33
C ALA A 122 -0.57 -43.11 7.95
N ILE A 123 0.38 -43.89 8.49
CA ILE A 123 1.64 -43.37 9.04
C ILE A 123 2.46 -42.64 7.97
N ASP A 124 2.65 -43.27 6.79
CA ASP A 124 3.39 -42.67 5.66
C ASP A 124 2.77 -41.34 5.21
N SER A 125 1.44 -41.30 5.10
CA SER A 125 0.71 -40.10 4.68
C SER A 125 0.82 -38.96 5.71
N VAL A 126 0.76 -39.29 7.01
CA VAL A 126 0.93 -38.28 8.07
C VAL A 126 2.37 -37.79 8.11
N LEU A 127 3.37 -38.67 7.96
CA LEU A 127 4.79 -38.28 7.90
C LEU A 127 5.06 -37.32 6.74
N GLY A 128 4.53 -37.60 5.54
CA GLY A 128 4.64 -36.69 4.39
C GLY A 128 3.97 -35.32 4.64
N THR A 129 2.81 -35.32 5.30
CA THR A 129 2.11 -34.07 5.67
C THR A 129 2.90 -33.26 6.69
N VAL A 130 3.51 -33.92 7.67
CA VAL A 130 4.36 -33.29 8.69
C VAL A 130 5.61 -32.65 8.09
N GLU A 131 6.21 -33.28 7.07
CA GLU A 131 7.36 -32.72 6.36
C GLU A 131 6.98 -31.42 5.61
N VAL A 132 5.86 -31.43 4.90
CA VAL A 132 5.32 -30.22 4.24
C VAL A 132 4.99 -29.12 5.26
N LEU A 133 4.45 -29.49 6.42
CA LEU A 133 4.12 -28.55 7.49
C LEU A 133 5.37 -27.90 8.08
N ALA A 134 6.45 -28.67 8.25
CA ALA A 134 7.74 -28.16 8.72
C ALA A 134 8.35 -27.18 7.69
N GLU A 135 8.40 -27.55 6.41
CA GLU A 135 8.90 -26.67 5.35
C GLU A 135 8.10 -25.35 5.27
N THR A 136 6.76 -25.45 5.36
CA THR A 136 5.87 -24.28 5.34
C THR A 136 6.11 -23.37 6.53
N SER A 137 6.36 -23.93 7.71
CA SER A 137 6.64 -23.17 8.93
C SER A 137 7.98 -22.43 8.84
N ASP A 138 9.01 -23.07 8.29
CA ASP A 138 10.32 -22.44 8.06
C ASP A 138 10.22 -21.28 7.05
N ARG A 139 9.49 -21.48 5.94
CA ARG A 139 9.23 -20.42 4.96
C ARG A 139 8.45 -19.25 5.56
N LEU A 140 7.49 -19.53 6.44
CA LEU A 140 6.73 -18.49 7.14
C LEU A 140 7.61 -17.72 8.14
N ALA A 141 8.55 -18.40 8.82
CA ALA A 141 9.51 -17.75 9.70
C ALA A 141 10.46 -16.80 8.94
N GLU A 142 10.99 -17.23 7.78
CA GLU A 142 11.80 -16.38 6.90
C GLU A 142 11.01 -15.15 6.42
N LEU A 143 9.76 -15.34 6.00
CA LEU A 143 8.89 -14.25 5.56
C LEU A 143 8.60 -13.24 6.68
N ASN A 144 8.39 -13.72 7.91
CA ASN A 144 8.19 -12.84 9.07
C ASN A 144 9.46 -12.06 9.43
N GLN A 145 10.64 -12.66 9.32
CA GLN A 145 11.91 -11.95 9.52
C GLN A 145 12.06 -10.80 8.51
N ARG A 146 11.83 -11.08 7.23
CA ARG A 146 11.87 -10.05 6.17
C ARG A 146 10.81 -8.96 6.38
N SER A 147 9.62 -9.33 6.86
CA SER A 147 8.58 -8.38 7.22
C SER A 147 9.04 -7.45 8.34
N GLY A 148 9.70 -7.97 9.38
CA GLY A 148 10.28 -7.18 10.46
C GLY A 148 11.34 -6.18 9.98
N GLU A 149 12.20 -6.58 9.04
CA GLU A 149 13.20 -5.67 8.43
C GLU A 149 12.52 -4.54 7.64
N ASN A 150 11.50 -4.86 6.85
CA ASN A 150 10.73 -3.87 6.09
C ASN A 150 9.99 -2.88 7.01
N VAL A 151 9.41 -3.37 8.11
CA VAL A 151 8.76 -2.55 9.13
C VAL A 151 9.75 -1.55 9.73
N SER A 152 10.99 -1.97 10.02
CA SER A 152 12.04 -1.07 10.52
C SER A 152 12.36 0.05 9.53
N ILE A 153 12.57 -0.30 8.25
CA ILE A 153 12.83 0.69 7.19
C ILE A 153 11.66 1.66 7.02
N GLN A 154 10.43 1.14 7.11
CA GLN A 154 9.22 1.95 7.03
C GLN A 154 9.12 2.93 8.20
N ALA A 155 9.44 2.48 9.42
CA ALA A 155 9.46 3.32 10.61
C ALA A 155 10.45 4.49 10.48
N ASP A 156 11.67 4.23 10.02
CA ASP A 156 12.67 5.28 9.77
C ASP A 156 12.19 6.29 8.73
N SER A 157 11.57 5.80 7.65
CA SER A 157 11.01 6.66 6.58
C SER A 157 9.87 7.55 7.09
N ILE A 158 9.05 7.04 8.01
CA ILE A 158 7.95 7.79 8.64
C ILE A 158 8.50 8.85 9.58
N GLU A 159 9.54 8.56 10.36
CA GLU A 159 10.19 9.54 11.23
C GLU A 159 10.78 10.70 10.40
N GLN A 160 11.45 10.39 9.28
CA GLN A 160 11.95 11.41 8.36
C GLN A 160 10.82 12.25 7.74
N ALA A 161 9.72 11.61 7.35
CA ALA A 161 8.55 12.33 6.84
C ALA A 161 7.95 13.25 7.90
N ALA A 162 7.86 12.80 9.16
CA ALA A 162 7.36 13.61 10.28
C ALA A 162 8.25 14.83 10.55
N ALA A 163 9.58 14.64 10.51
CA ALA A 163 10.53 15.73 10.62
C ALA A 163 10.37 16.76 9.48
N ALA A 164 10.27 16.29 8.23
CA ALA A 164 10.05 17.15 7.07
C ALA A 164 8.72 17.92 7.16
N MET A 165 7.65 17.32 7.69
CA MET A 165 6.38 18.03 7.90
C MET A 165 6.45 19.08 9.01
N THR A 166 7.26 18.83 10.05
CA THR A 166 7.53 19.82 11.10
C THR A 166 8.25 21.04 10.50
N GLU A 167 9.26 20.81 9.66
CA GLU A 167 9.98 21.87 8.95
C GLU A 167 9.08 22.60 7.94
N MET A 168 8.23 21.88 7.21
CA MET A 168 7.24 22.46 6.30
C MET A 168 6.27 23.39 7.06
N THR A 169 5.76 22.95 8.21
CA THR A 169 4.86 23.77 9.05
C THR A 169 5.54 25.05 9.52
N ALA A 170 6.80 24.96 9.96
CA ALA A 170 7.58 26.13 10.35
C ALA A 170 7.80 27.09 9.15
N THR A 171 8.11 26.56 7.98
CA THR A 171 8.30 27.34 6.75
C THR A 171 7.02 28.05 6.34
N VAL A 172 5.86 27.37 6.40
CA VAL A 172 4.55 27.97 6.09
C VAL A 172 4.25 29.14 7.03
N GLN A 173 4.53 28.99 8.34
CA GLN A 173 4.39 30.08 9.31
C GLN A 173 5.33 31.27 9.02
N GLU A 174 6.56 30.99 8.60
CA GLU A 174 7.52 32.02 8.22
C GLU A 174 7.06 32.79 6.97
N VAL A 175 6.57 32.09 5.94
CA VAL A 175 6.01 32.72 4.74
C VAL A 175 4.79 33.57 5.09
N ALA A 176 3.91 33.09 5.99
CA ALA A 176 2.77 33.87 6.49
C ALA A 176 3.22 35.22 7.08
N ARG A 177 4.23 35.16 7.95
CA ARG A 177 4.79 36.33 8.62
C ARG A 177 5.44 37.29 7.63
N ASN A 178 6.23 36.77 6.68
CA ASN A 178 6.89 37.57 5.66
C ASN A 178 5.87 38.27 4.74
N SER A 179 4.81 37.57 4.35
CA SER A 179 3.72 38.14 3.56
C SER A 179 2.98 39.26 4.31
N ALA A 180 2.68 39.07 5.60
CA ALA A 180 2.06 40.12 6.43
C ALA A 180 2.97 41.35 6.60
N GLN A 181 4.28 41.15 6.75
CA GLN A 181 5.26 42.24 6.79
C GLN A 181 5.35 42.97 5.45
N ALA A 182 5.35 42.25 4.33
CA ALA A 182 5.36 42.84 3.00
C ALA A 182 4.08 43.64 2.72
N ALA A 183 2.91 43.16 3.13
CA ALA A 183 1.65 43.90 3.03
C ALA A 183 1.69 45.20 3.84
N THR A 184 2.24 45.15 5.06
CA THR A 184 2.42 46.34 5.90
C THR A 184 3.37 47.35 5.24
N ALA A 185 4.49 46.89 4.67
CA ALA A 185 5.45 47.73 3.98
C ALA A 185 4.87 48.36 2.70
N ALA A 186 4.08 47.60 1.93
CA ALA A 186 3.36 48.10 0.76
C ALA A 186 2.40 49.22 1.16
N LYS A 187 1.62 49.03 2.23
CA LYS A 187 0.72 50.07 2.74
C LYS A 187 1.46 51.33 3.17
N GLN A 188 2.59 51.20 3.87
CA GLN A 188 3.42 52.34 4.26
C GLN A 188 3.99 53.09 3.04
N ALA A 189 4.35 52.36 1.98
CA ALA A 189 4.81 52.97 0.73
C ALA A 189 3.68 53.72 0.02
N ASP A 190 2.46 53.17 -0.01
CA ASP A 190 1.27 53.83 -0.57
C ASP A 190 0.96 55.15 0.15
N ASP A 191 0.96 55.14 1.49
CA ASP A 191 0.78 56.34 2.32
C ASP A 191 1.88 57.40 2.02
N ALA A 192 3.13 56.96 1.84
CA ALA A 192 4.25 57.85 1.52
C ALA A 192 4.13 58.45 0.12
N ILE A 193 3.66 57.69 -0.86
CA ILE A 193 3.41 58.16 -2.24
C ILE A 193 2.28 59.18 -2.23
N ALA A 194 1.16 58.90 -1.56
CA ALA A 194 0.05 59.84 -1.44
C ALA A 194 0.49 61.17 -0.78
N SER A 195 1.34 61.10 0.26
CA SER A 195 1.94 62.29 0.85
C SER A 195 2.88 63.02 -0.13
N GLY A 196 3.69 62.29 -0.89
CA GLY A 196 4.59 62.84 -1.91
C GLY A 196 3.83 63.58 -3.01
N GLN A 197 2.75 62.99 -3.52
CA GLN A 197 1.88 63.61 -4.52
C GLN A 197 1.28 64.93 -4.02
N ARG A 198 0.84 64.99 -2.75
CA ARG A 198 0.36 66.23 -2.14
C ARG A 198 1.44 67.32 -2.10
N VAL A 199 2.67 66.97 -1.71
CA VAL A 199 3.80 67.92 -1.67
C VAL A 199 4.14 68.44 -3.06
N VAL A 200 4.14 67.57 -4.09
CA VAL A 200 4.36 67.98 -5.49
C VAL A 200 3.24 68.91 -5.96
N ALA A 201 1.99 68.62 -5.65
CA ALA A 201 0.86 69.48 -6.00
C ALA A 201 0.96 70.88 -5.34
N GLU A 202 1.36 70.94 -4.07
CA GLU A 202 1.63 72.21 -3.36
C GLU A 202 2.78 72.99 -4.02
N ALA A 203 3.85 72.30 -4.45
CA ALA A 203 4.97 72.90 -5.17
C ALA A 203 4.54 73.47 -6.53
N VAL A 204 3.75 72.73 -7.31
CA VAL A 204 3.18 73.21 -8.59
C VAL A 204 2.34 74.47 -8.38
N GLY A 205 1.49 74.50 -7.35
CA GLY A 205 0.69 75.69 -7.00
C GLY A 205 1.56 76.91 -6.66
N SER A 206 2.65 76.69 -5.91
CA SER A 206 3.60 77.73 -5.53
C SER A 206 4.38 78.27 -6.72
N ILE A 207 4.83 77.41 -7.63
CA ILE A 207 5.55 77.80 -8.85
C ILE A 207 4.64 78.56 -9.82
N ASN A 208 3.37 78.13 -9.96
CA ASN A 208 2.39 78.88 -10.76
C ASN A 208 2.13 80.28 -10.19
N SER A 209 2.08 80.42 -8.86
CA SER A 209 1.96 81.73 -8.21
C SER A 209 3.19 82.60 -8.49
N LEU A 210 4.40 82.03 -8.39
CA LEU A 210 5.65 82.71 -8.74
C LEU A 210 5.68 83.16 -10.20
N ALA A 211 5.21 82.32 -11.13
CA ALA A 211 5.12 82.69 -12.54
C ALA A 211 4.17 83.88 -12.75
N GLY A 212 3.06 83.93 -12.00
CA GLY A 212 2.16 85.09 -11.97
C GLY A 212 2.83 86.36 -11.43
N ASP A 213 3.57 86.26 -10.34
CA ASP A 213 4.31 87.40 -9.75
C ASP A 213 5.38 87.94 -10.71
N VAL A 214 6.12 87.04 -11.38
CA VAL A 214 7.10 87.41 -12.41
C VAL A 214 6.43 88.12 -13.58
N GLN A 215 5.27 87.65 -14.04
CA GLN A 215 4.52 88.30 -15.12
C GLN A 215 4.08 89.72 -14.74
N GLN A 216 3.59 89.91 -13.51
CA GLN A 216 3.23 91.25 -13.01
C GLN A 216 4.45 92.17 -12.93
N ALA A 217 5.61 91.64 -12.55
CA ALA A 217 6.85 92.40 -12.47
C ALA A 217 7.35 92.82 -13.87
N VAL A 218 7.24 91.95 -14.88
CA VAL A 218 7.50 92.30 -16.30
C VAL A 218 6.61 93.46 -16.75
N GLU A 219 5.31 93.44 -16.42
CA GLU A 219 4.40 94.53 -16.76
C GLU A 219 4.77 95.84 -16.04
N ALA A 220 5.19 95.77 -14.79
CA ALA A 220 5.62 96.94 -14.01
C ALA A 220 6.88 97.58 -14.60
N ILE A 221 7.86 96.77 -15.01
CA ILE A 221 9.07 97.24 -15.69
C ILE A 221 8.72 97.84 -17.06
N GLY A 222 7.81 97.23 -17.82
CA GLY A 222 7.34 97.79 -19.08
C GLY A 222 6.70 99.18 -18.91
N ARG A 223 5.97 99.42 -17.80
CA ARG A 223 5.47 100.77 -17.47
C ARG A 223 6.60 101.73 -17.13
N LEU A 224 7.63 101.29 -16.41
CA LEU A 224 8.79 102.11 -16.06
C LEU A 224 9.61 102.52 -17.29
N GLU A 225 9.78 101.62 -18.26
CA GLU A 225 10.42 101.91 -19.55
C GLU A 225 9.64 103.01 -20.29
N ASN A 226 8.31 102.87 -20.42
CA ASN A 226 7.45 103.89 -21.03
C ASN A 226 7.51 105.25 -20.30
N HIS A 227 7.58 105.25 -18.96
CA HIS A 227 7.73 106.50 -18.20
C HIS A 227 9.10 107.16 -18.44
N SER A 228 10.16 106.36 -18.58
CA SER A 228 11.50 106.84 -18.87
C SER A 228 11.59 107.47 -20.28
N ASP A 229 10.93 106.86 -21.28
CA ASP A 229 10.82 107.43 -22.63
C ASP A 229 10.11 108.79 -22.64
N ASN A 230 9.04 108.93 -21.87
CA ASN A 230 8.34 110.22 -21.72
C ASN A 230 9.23 111.29 -21.07
N ILE A 231 10.08 110.92 -20.11
CA ILE A 231 11.03 111.86 -19.49
C ILE A 231 12.06 112.34 -20.51
N ASN A 232 12.56 111.46 -21.39
CA ASN A 232 13.47 111.87 -22.47
C ASN A 232 12.84 112.94 -23.36
N GLY A 233 11.57 112.78 -23.75
CA GLY A 233 10.84 113.80 -24.50
C GLY A 233 10.74 115.15 -23.78
N ILE A 234 10.59 115.14 -22.44
CA ILE A 234 10.58 116.37 -21.63
C ILE A 234 11.98 117.00 -21.58
N LEU A 235 13.04 116.19 -21.43
CA LEU A 235 14.43 116.67 -21.39
C LEU A 235 14.85 117.32 -22.71
N ASP A 236 14.43 116.78 -23.85
CA ASP A 236 14.65 117.39 -25.16
C ASP A 236 14.02 118.80 -25.23
N ILE A 237 12.77 118.95 -24.76
CA ILE A 237 12.10 120.26 -24.69
C ILE A 237 12.86 121.22 -23.77
N ILE A 238 13.33 120.77 -22.60
CA ILE A 238 14.08 121.63 -21.66
C ILE A 238 15.42 122.04 -22.27
N ARG A 239 16.11 121.13 -22.96
CA ARG A 239 17.37 121.43 -23.67
C ARG A 239 17.14 122.48 -24.74
N ASP A 240 16.08 122.33 -25.53
CA ASP A 240 15.69 123.31 -26.56
C ASP A 240 15.37 124.69 -25.95
N ILE A 241 14.63 124.72 -24.83
CA ILE A 241 14.36 125.98 -24.09
C ILE A 241 15.66 126.60 -23.58
N ALA A 242 16.57 125.80 -23.01
CA ALA A 242 17.84 126.28 -22.49
C ALA A 242 18.75 126.80 -23.61
N GLU A 243 18.74 126.17 -24.79
CA GLU A 243 19.44 126.65 -25.98
C GLU A 243 18.89 127.97 -26.49
N GLN A 244 17.55 128.06 -26.61
CA GLN A 244 16.88 129.31 -26.95
C GLN A 244 17.17 130.42 -25.93
N THR A 245 17.20 130.09 -24.64
CA THR A 245 17.50 131.03 -23.56
C THR A 245 18.96 131.51 -23.63
N ASN A 246 19.90 130.61 -23.94
CA ASN A 246 21.31 130.94 -24.15
C ASN A 246 21.51 131.87 -25.37
N LEU A 247 20.79 131.62 -26.47
CA LEU A 247 20.80 132.48 -27.66
C LEU A 247 20.18 133.85 -27.41
N LEU A 248 19.05 133.91 -26.68
CA LEU A 248 18.42 135.16 -26.26
C LEU A 248 19.34 135.98 -25.35
N ALA A 249 19.98 135.33 -24.38
CA ALA A 249 20.94 135.96 -23.47
C ALA A 249 22.18 136.46 -24.20
N LEU A 250 22.70 135.72 -25.18
CA LEU A 250 23.79 136.17 -26.04
C LEU A 250 23.42 137.43 -26.82
N ASN A 251 22.23 137.46 -27.43
CA ASN A 251 21.74 138.64 -28.14
C ASN A 251 21.58 139.84 -27.20
N ALA A 252 21.10 139.62 -25.97
CA ALA A 252 20.98 140.67 -24.96
C ALA A 252 22.36 141.19 -24.49
N ALA A 253 23.36 140.32 -24.32
CA ALA A 253 24.72 140.70 -23.96
C ALA A 253 25.40 141.54 -25.07
N ILE A 254 25.18 141.17 -26.35
CA ILE A 254 25.64 141.94 -27.51
C ILE A 254 25.02 143.34 -27.51
N GLU A 255 23.71 143.46 -27.30
CA GLU A 255 23.02 144.76 -27.31
C GLU A 255 23.39 145.61 -26.07
N ALA A 256 23.63 144.99 -24.92
CA ALA A 256 24.13 145.66 -23.72
C ALA A 256 25.56 146.20 -23.92
N ALA A 257 26.44 145.46 -24.60
CA ALA A 257 27.77 145.94 -24.98
C ALA A 257 27.69 147.12 -25.98
N ARG A 258 26.69 147.11 -26.86
CA ARG A 258 26.43 148.18 -27.84
C ARG A 258 25.96 149.49 -27.18
N ALA A 259 25.30 149.42 -26.03
CA ALA A 259 24.82 150.57 -25.26
C ALA A 259 25.90 151.25 -24.37
N GLY A 260 27.13 150.71 -24.33
CA GLY A 260 28.26 151.31 -23.59
C GLY A 260 28.04 151.36 -22.06
N GLU A 261 28.43 152.45 -21.41
CA GLU A 261 28.34 152.60 -19.93
C GLU A 261 26.90 152.51 -19.39
N GLN A 262 25.87 152.85 -20.20
CA GLN A 262 24.46 152.73 -19.81
C GLN A 262 23.95 151.27 -19.80
N GLY A 263 24.66 150.36 -20.48
CA GLY A 263 24.29 148.94 -20.62
C GLY A 263 24.92 148.00 -19.59
N ARG A 264 25.82 148.49 -18.72
CA ARG A 264 26.60 147.63 -17.78
C ARG A 264 25.73 146.75 -16.89
N GLY A 265 24.64 147.29 -16.34
CA GLY A 265 23.71 146.51 -15.50
C GLY A 265 23.00 145.40 -16.28
N PHE A 266 22.62 145.66 -17.54
CA PHE A 266 22.00 144.69 -18.44
C PHE A 266 22.99 143.62 -18.92
N ALA A 267 24.25 143.99 -19.16
CA ALA A 267 25.30 143.04 -19.56
C ALA A 267 25.55 141.98 -18.48
N VAL A 268 25.61 142.37 -17.20
CA VAL A 268 25.78 141.44 -16.07
C VAL A 268 24.59 140.48 -15.96
N VAL A 269 23.36 140.98 -16.13
CA VAL A 269 22.16 140.12 -16.12
C VAL A 269 22.16 139.17 -17.32
N ALA A 270 22.55 139.63 -18.51
CA ALA A 270 22.60 138.79 -19.71
C ALA A 270 23.66 137.68 -19.58
N ASP A 271 24.84 137.98 -19.03
CA ASP A 271 25.87 136.96 -18.74
C ASP A 271 25.42 135.95 -17.67
N GLU A 272 24.69 136.40 -16.64
CA GLU A 272 24.13 135.51 -15.61
C GLU A 272 23.04 134.58 -16.19
N VAL A 273 22.13 135.10 -17.04
CA VAL A 273 21.12 134.29 -17.74
C VAL A 273 21.78 133.30 -18.70
N ARG A 274 22.84 133.72 -19.40
CA ARG A 274 23.61 132.83 -20.29
C ARG A 274 24.31 131.71 -19.52
N SER A 275 24.93 132.04 -18.39
CA SER A 275 25.53 131.06 -17.47
C SER A 275 24.48 130.08 -16.95
N LEU A 276 23.31 130.58 -16.55
CA LEU A 276 22.20 129.74 -16.09
C LEU A 276 21.70 128.80 -17.19
N ALA A 277 21.51 129.31 -18.41
CA ALA A 277 21.10 128.51 -19.57
C ALA A 277 22.11 127.40 -19.90
N LYS A 278 23.41 127.69 -19.85
CA LYS A 278 24.48 126.70 -20.02
C LYS A 278 24.46 125.63 -18.92
N ARG A 279 24.30 126.04 -17.65
CA ARG A 279 24.16 125.11 -16.51
C ARG A 279 22.91 124.23 -16.63
N THR A 280 21.80 124.79 -17.15
CA THR A 280 20.58 124.02 -17.44
C THR A 280 20.83 122.98 -18.52
N GLN A 281 21.52 123.33 -19.62
CA GLN A 281 21.91 122.38 -20.67
C GLN A 281 22.80 121.25 -20.15
N GLU A 282 23.84 121.60 -19.37
CA GLU A 282 24.74 120.63 -18.73
C GLU A 282 23.96 119.69 -17.80
N SER A 283 23.03 120.23 -16.99
CA SER A 283 22.18 119.43 -16.09
C SER A 283 21.21 118.52 -16.86
N THR A 284 20.59 118.99 -17.95
CA THR A 284 19.74 118.15 -18.79
C THR A 284 20.51 117.01 -19.44
N LEU A 285 21.77 117.23 -19.83
CA LEU A 285 22.62 116.18 -20.38
C LEU A 285 22.97 115.13 -19.32
N GLU A 286 23.27 115.55 -18.09
CA GLU A 286 23.50 114.64 -16.97
C GLU A 286 22.24 113.81 -16.64
N ILE A 287 21.05 114.43 -16.64
CA ILE A 287 19.78 113.71 -16.42
C ILE A 287 19.50 112.76 -17.59
N GLN A 288 19.75 113.16 -18.84
CA GLN A 288 19.59 112.29 -20.01
C GLN A 288 20.47 111.04 -19.90
N ASN A 289 21.74 111.18 -19.54
CA ASN A 289 22.63 110.04 -19.29
C ASN A 289 22.10 109.11 -18.17
N MET A 290 21.51 109.67 -17.12
CA MET A 290 20.90 108.88 -16.05
C MET A 290 19.65 108.12 -16.53
N ILE A 291 18.83 108.72 -17.39
CA ILE A 291 17.64 108.09 -17.97
C ILE A 291 18.02 106.99 -18.97
N GLU A 292 19.03 107.20 -19.80
CA GLU A 292 19.55 106.18 -20.72
C GLU A 292 20.07 104.96 -19.95
N LYS A 293 20.77 105.19 -18.84
CA LYS A 293 21.22 104.12 -17.94
C LYS A 293 20.03 103.41 -17.27
N LEU A 294 19.05 104.15 -16.78
CA LEU A 294 17.82 103.58 -16.20
C LEU A 294 17.09 102.68 -17.21
N GLN A 295 16.94 103.13 -18.46
CA GLN A 295 16.35 102.35 -19.55
C GLN A 295 17.12 101.05 -19.81
N HIS A 296 18.46 101.13 -19.87
CA HIS A 296 19.32 99.96 -20.02
C HIS A 296 19.09 98.94 -18.90
N ASP A 297 19.18 99.38 -17.64
CA ASP A 297 19.01 98.53 -16.46
C ASP A 297 17.59 97.92 -16.42
N THR A 298 16.56 98.67 -16.81
CA THR A 298 15.19 98.14 -16.90
C THR A 298 15.03 97.05 -17.96
N ARG A 299 15.64 97.20 -19.15
CA ARG A 299 15.57 96.17 -20.19
C ARG A 299 16.30 94.90 -19.78
N GLU A 300 17.47 95.04 -19.16
CA GLU A 300 18.20 93.89 -18.62
C GLU A 300 17.37 93.16 -17.56
N THR A 301 16.75 93.91 -16.64
CA THR A 301 15.89 93.34 -15.60
C THR A 301 14.65 92.64 -16.21
N ALA A 302 14.01 93.22 -17.22
CA ALA A 302 12.90 92.60 -17.93
C ALA A 302 13.31 91.27 -18.59
N GLN A 303 14.49 91.22 -19.19
CA GLN A 303 15.03 90.01 -19.81
C GLN A 303 15.27 88.89 -18.79
N VAL A 304 15.81 89.23 -17.62
CA VAL A 304 15.99 88.27 -16.50
C VAL A 304 14.64 87.77 -15.99
N MET A 305 13.63 88.63 -15.91
CA MET A 305 12.28 88.23 -15.50
C MET A 305 11.62 87.30 -16.53
N LEU A 306 11.72 87.58 -17.82
CA LEU A 306 11.21 86.69 -18.87
C LEU A 306 11.88 85.31 -18.80
N SER A 307 13.20 85.27 -18.63
CA SER A 307 13.94 84.01 -18.43
C SER A 307 13.50 83.28 -17.15
N SER A 308 13.22 84.01 -16.07
CA SER A 308 12.72 83.44 -14.81
C SER A 308 11.32 82.85 -14.97
N GLY A 309 10.46 83.47 -15.79
CA GLY A 309 9.15 82.96 -16.15
C GLY A 309 9.22 81.63 -16.91
N GLU A 310 10.12 81.53 -17.90
CA GLU A 310 10.33 80.28 -18.65
C GLU A 310 10.84 79.16 -17.72
N ARG A 311 11.80 79.46 -16.84
CA ARG A 311 12.31 78.48 -15.84
C ARG A 311 11.23 78.02 -14.86
N ALA A 312 10.31 78.91 -14.48
CA ALA A 312 9.17 78.53 -13.66
C ALA A 312 8.26 77.53 -14.39
N LYS A 313 8.00 77.76 -15.69
CA LYS A 313 7.22 76.84 -16.52
C LYS A 313 7.90 75.48 -16.68
N GLU A 314 9.20 75.44 -16.97
CA GLU A 314 10.00 74.20 -17.01
C GLU A 314 9.92 73.45 -15.67
N SER A 315 9.92 74.16 -14.55
CA SER A 315 9.80 73.56 -13.21
C SER A 315 8.41 72.94 -12.97
N VAL A 316 7.34 73.53 -13.50
CA VAL A 316 5.99 72.94 -13.47
C VAL A 316 5.96 71.67 -14.32
N GLU A 317 6.52 71.68 -15.53
CA GLU A 317 6.59 70.49 -16.39
C GLU A 317 7.37 69.35 -15.72
N ALA A 318 8.51 69.63 -15.11
CA ALA A 318 9.30 68.65 -14.37
C ALA A 318 8.54 68.09 -13.14
N SER A 319 7.79 68.94 -12.44
CA SER A 319 6.97 68.53 -11.30
C SER A 319 5.80 67.62 -11.73
N ASN A 320 5.16 67.93 -12.85
CA ASN A 320 4.12 67.07 -13.44
C ASN A 320 4.69 65.71 -13.88
N GLY A 321 5.89 65.69 -14.47
CA GLY A 321 6.59 64.45 -14.78
C GLY A 321 6.88 63.61 -13.53
N THR A 322 7.25 64.24 -12.42
CA THR A 322 7.42 63.56 -11.13
C THR A 322 6.10 62.98 -10.62
N CYS A 323 4.98 63.69 -10.77
CA CYS A 323 3.66 63.18 -10.38
C CYS A 323 3.28 61.92 -11.17
N SER A 324 3.55 61.88 -12.48
CA SER A 324 3.32 60.70 -13.31
C SER A 324 4.12 59.48 -12.84
N VAL A 325 5.38 59.68 -12.45
CA VAL A 325 6.22 58.59 -11.92
C VAL A 325 5.66 58.10 -10.57
N LEU A 326 5.19 59.00 -9.71
CA LEU A 326 4.56 58.61 -8.44
C LEU A 326 3.28 57.79 -8.66
N ASP A 327 2.46 58.14 -9.67
CA ASP A 327 1.28 57.35 -10.04
C ASP A 327 1.66 55.93 -10.49
N GLU A 328 2.70 55.78 -11.31
CA GLU A 328 3.20 54.47 -11.74
C GLU A 328 3.71 53.62 -10.56
N ILE A 329 4.38 54.24 -9.59
CA ILE A 329 4.82 53.55 -8.37
C ILE A 329 3.60 53.14 -7.54
N ALA A 330 2.57 53.99 -7.41
CA ALA A 330 1.34 53.64 -6.68
C ALA A 330 0.65 52.41 -7.27
N VAL A 331 0.54 52.31 -8.60
CA VAL A 331 0.00 51.13 -9.29
C VAL A 331 0.82 49.88 -8.96
N SER A 332 2.15 50.00 -8.95
CA SER A 332 3.05 48.88 -8.63
C SER A 332 2.91 48.42 -7.17
N ILE A 333 2.77 49.36 -6.23
CA ILE A 333 2.55 49.06 -4.80
C ILE A 333 1.20 48.37 -4.57
N ASN A 334 0.13 48.82 -5.25
CA ASN A 334 -1.16 48.16 -5.19
C ASN A 334 -1.09 46.71 -5.68
N SER A 335 -0.38 46.45 -6.78
CA SER A 335 -0.15 45.08 -7.25
C SER A 335 0.61 44.22 -6.23
N ILE A 336 1.59 44.80 -5.52
CA ILE A 336 2.29 44.10 -4.43
C ILE A 336 1.33 43.77 -3.27
N SER A 337 0.41 44.67 -2.93
CA SER A 337 -0.60 44.41 -1.90
C SER A 337 -1.51 43.24 -2.30
N GLU A 338 -2.02 43.23 -3.53
CA GLU A 338 -2.85 42.14 -4.06
C GLU A 338 -2.09 40.79 -4.07
N MET A 339 -0.81 40.79 -4.47
CA MET A 339 0.01 39.59 -4.42
C MET A 339 0.17 39.04 -2.99
N ASN A 340 0.32 39.92 -2.00
CA ASN A 340 0.41 39.47 -0.61
C ASN A 340 -0.89 38.87 -0.09
N GLU A 341 -2.06 39.36 -0.51
CA GLU A 341 -3.35 38.74 -0.16
C GLU A 341 -3.49 37.32 -0.77
N LEU A 342 -3.04 37.14 -2.01
CA LEU A 342 -3.01 35.82 -2.65
C LEU A 342 -2.05 34.87 -1.94
N ILE A 343 -0.86 35.35 -1.54
CA ILE A 343 0.11 34.55 -0.76
C ILE A 343 -0.50 34.15 0.59
N ALA A 344 -1.16 35.07 1.30
CA ALA A 344 -1.82 34.76 2.57
C ALA A 344 -2.87 33.65 2.43
N THR A 345 -3.70 33.73 1.38
CA THR A 345 -4.69 32.68 1.06
C THR A 345 -4.02 31.34 0.75
N ALA A 346 -2.94 31.34 -0.04
CA ALA A 346 -2.19 30.12 -0.36
C ALA A 346 -1.54 29.50 0.89
N VAL A 347 -1.06 30.33 1.81
CA VAL A 347 -0.47 29.91 3.09
C VAL A 347 -1.51 29.27 4.01
N GLU A 348 -2.73 29.81 4.08
CA GLU A 348 -3.83 29.17 4.81
C GLU A 348 -4.14 27.78 4.23
N GLN A 349 -4.22 27.65 2.90
CA GLN A 349 -4.42 26.36 2.24
C GLN A 349 -3.28 25.38 2.52
N GLN A 350 -2.02 25.83 2.43
CA GLN A 350 -0.86 25.00 2.75
C GLN A 350 -0.85 24.55 4.21
N SER A 351 -1.32 25.39 5.14
CA SER A 351 -1.41 25.03 6.55
C SER A 351 -2.39 23.86 6.78
N VAL A 352 -3.56 23.90 6.13
CA VAL A 352 -4.56 22.81 6.20
C VAL A 352 -3.97 21.52 5.62
N VAL A 353 -3.33 21.59 4.46
CA VAL A 353 -2.72 20.42 3.81
C VAL A 353 -1.59 19.84 4.66
N ALA A 354 -0.75 20.68 5.27
CA ALA A 354 0.32 20.21 6.15
C ALA A 354 -0.23 19.47 7.38
N GLU A 355 -1.31 19.97 7.99
CA GLU A 355 -1.95 19.32 9.13
C GLU A 355 -2.60 17.98 8.75
N ASP A 356 -3.25 17.90 7.59
CA ASP A 356 -3.80 16.66 7.03
C ASP A 356 -2.70 15.61 6.77
N ILE A 357 -1.58 16.02 6.18
CA ILE A 357 -0.45 15.13 5.94
C ILE A 357 0.15 14.65 7.27
N ASN A 358 0.32 15.54 8.25
CA ASN A 358 0.80 15.16 9.58
C ASN A 358 -0.15 14.14 10.25
N GLY A 359 -1.46 14.32 10.10
CA GLY A 359 -2.46 13.34 10.53
C GLY A 359 -2.30 11.98 9.83
N ASN A 360 -2.03 11.98 8.53
CA ASN A 360 -1.77 10.75 7.77
C ASN A 360 -0.48 10.04 8.20
N ILE A 361 0.60 10.79 8.44
CA ILE A 361 1.86 10.23 8.95
C ILE A 361 1.63 9.52 10.28
N ASN A 362 0.87 10.11 11.19
CA ASN A 362 0.51 9.46 12.47
C ASN A 362 -0.29 8.17 12.27
N ARG A 363 -1.26 8.15 11.35
CA ARG A 363 -2.03 6.92 11.03
C ARG A 363 -1.14 5.83 10.44
N ILE A 364 -0.21 6.21 9.55
CA ILE A 364 0.74 5.26 8.96
C ILE A 364 1.68 4.72 10.05
N SER A 365 2.19 5.57 10.95
CA SER A 365 3.01 5.15 12.09
C SER A 365 2.29 4.11 12.95
N GLN A 366 1.01 4.34 13.28
CA GLN A 366 0.19 3.38 14.01
C GLN A 366 -0.01 2.07 13.24
N ALA A 367 -0.23 2.13 11.93
CA ALA A 367 -0.36 0.95 11.09
C ALA A 367 0.94 0.12 11.05
N VAL A 368 2.09 0.78 10.97
CA VAL A 368 3.41 0.11 11.01
C VAL A 368 3.64 -0.61 12.34
N GLU A 369 3.26 0.01 13.46
CA GLU A 369 3.32 -0.65 14.76
C GLU A 369 2.40 -1.88 14.82
N GLY A 370 1.19 -1.78 14.25
CA GLY A 370 0.28 -2.93 14.11
C GLY A 370 0.90 -4.07 13.29
N ILE A 371 1.49 -3.75 12.13
CA ILE A 371 2.16 -4.74 11.27
C ILE A 371 3.34 -5.40 12.00
N ASN A 372 4.10 -4.64 12.80
CA ASN A 372 5.19 -5.19 13.61
C ASN A 372 4.68 -6.23 14.62
N GLN A 373 3.57 -5.92 15.29
CA GLN A 373 2.94 -6.83 16.25
C GLN A 373 2.41 -8.08 15.55
N ASP A 374 1.74 -7.93 14.40
CA ASP A 374 1.23 -9.05 13.62
C ASP A 374 2.35 -9.94 13.09
N ALA A 375 3.46 -9.36 12.59
CA ALA A 375 4.63 -10.12 12.16
C ALA A 375 5.27 -10.92 13.30
N ARG A 376 5.35 -10.34 14.51
CA ARG A 376 5.84 -11.06 15.71
C ARG A 376 4.91 -12.19 16.12
N HIS A 377 3.60 -11.96 16.11
CA HIS A 377 2.61 -12.99 16.40
C HIS A 377 2.67 -14.12 15.38
N ALA A 378 2.68 -13.80 14.09
CA ALA A 378 2.82 -14.79 13.02
C ALA A 378 4.13 -15.59 13.16
N GLY A 379 5.24 -14.94 13.52
CA GLY A 379 6.51 -15.62 13.77
C GLY A 379 6.44 -16.62 14.93
N ALA A 380 5.81 -16.24 16.04
CA ALA A 380 5.60 -17.13 17.18
C ALA A 380 4.70 -18.33 16.84
N GLU A 381 3.65 -18.09 16.04
CA GLU A 381 2.74 -19.12 15.55
C GLU A 381 3.45 -20.10 14.61
N SER A 382 4.32 -19.64 13.69
CA SER A 382 5.15 -20.51 12.85
C SER A 382 6.02 -21.45 13.68
N VAL A 383 6.68 -20.92 14.72
CA VAL A 383 7.52 -21.73 15.63
C VAL A 383 6.67 -22.77 16.36
N ARG A 384 5.46 -22.41 16.78
CA ARG A 384 4.54 -23.35 17.44
C ARG A 384 4.11 -24.47 16.50
N VAL A 385 3.77 -24.16 15.25
CA VAL A 385 3.40 -25.15 14.23
C VAL A 385 4.58 -26.08 13.91
N ALA A 386 5.80 -25.55 13.77
CA ALA A 386 7.00 -26.36 13.59
C ALA A 386 7.24 -27.32 14.77
N ALA A 387 7.04 -26.85 16.01
CA ALA A 387 7.16 -27.69 17.21
C ALA A 387 6.11 -28.82 17.24
N MET A 388 4.85 -28.52 16.88
CA MET A 388 3.79 -29.52 16.78
C MET A 388 4.08 -30.54 15.67
N ALA A 389 4.59 -30.10 14.53
CA ALA A 389 5.02 -30.99 13.44
C ALA A 389 6.12 -31.96 13.93
N ALA A 390 7.13 -31.45 14.64
CA ALA A 390 8.18 -32.26 15.24
C ALA A 390 7.64 -33.26 16.29
N GLU A 391 6.65 -32.86 17.09
CA GLU A 391 5.99 -33.74 18.07
C GLU A 391 5.26 -34.90 17.38
N VAL A 392 4.48 -34.61 16.33
CA VAL A 392 3.79 -35.65 15.53
C VAL A 392 4.81 -36.59 14.88
N ARG A 393 5.90 -36.05 14.31
CA ARG A 393 6.98 -36.86 13.73
C ARG A 393 7.55 -37.84 14.75
N MET A 394 7.91 -37.35 15.94
CA MET A 394 8.48 -38.17 17.01
C MET A 394 7.51 -39.27 17.48
N MET A 395 6.20 -38.97 17.54
CA MET A 395 5.18 -39.96 17.88
C MET A 395 5.06 -41.07 16.82
N LEU A 396 5.35 -40.77 15.55
CA LEU A 396 5.26 -41.70 14.43
C LEU A 396 6.56 -42.47 14.16
N GLU A 397 7.73 -41.94 14.52
CA GLU A 397 9.04 -42.59 14.34
C GLU A 397 9.18 -43.94 15.06
N ARG A 398 8.34 -44.19 16.09
CA ARG A 398 8.29 -45.51 16.75
C ARG A 398 7.77 -46.61 15.83
N PHE A 399 7.01 -46.25 14.80
CA PHE A 399 6.42 -47.23 13.90
C PHE A 399 7.37 -47.54 12.74
N LYS A 400 7.57 -48.83 12.46
CA LYS A 400 8.30 -49.27 11.28
C LYS A 400 7.31 -49.63 10.20
N ILE A 401 7.50 -49.08 9.01
CA ILE A 401 6.68 -49.35 7.84
C ILE A 401 7.56 -49.95 6.73
N ASN A 402 6.97 -50.81 5.91
CA ASN A 402 7.67 -51.35 4.74
C ASN A 402 7.49 -50.41 3.54
N GLU A 403 8.29 -49.36 3.48
CA GLU A 403 8.21 -48.33 2.43
C GLU A 403 8.25 -48.91 1.01
N LYS A 404 9.06 -49.95 0.78
CA LYS A 404 9.14 -50.63 -0.52
C LYS A 404 7.85 -51.35 -0.87
N ALA A 405 7.27 -52.11 0.06
CA ALA A 405 5.99 -52.78 -0.17
C ALA A 405 4.85 -51.78 -0.37
N LEU A 406 4.86 -50.65 0.35
CA LEU A 406 3.90 -49.56 0.17
C LEU A 406 4.06 -48.88 -1.21
N GLN A 407 5.29 -48.67 -1.68
CA GLN A 407 5.58 -48.13 -3.01
C GLN A 407 5.18 -49.11 -4.14
N GLU A 408 5.51 -50.39 -4.00
CA GLU A 408 5.14 -51.44 -4.95
C GLU A 408 3.62 -51.66 -4.99
N LYS A 409 2.94 -51.56 -3.84
CA LYS A 409 1.48 -51.61 -3.77
C LYS A 409 0.86 -50.39 -4.43
N ARG A 410 1.36 -49.17 -4.20
CA ARG A 410 0.93 -47.96 -4.93
C ARG A 410 1.06 -48.13 -6.45
N GLN A 411 2.17 -48.68 -6.93
CA GLN A 411 2.38 -48.97 -8.36
C GLN A 411 1.42 -50.05 -8.91
N LYS A 412 1.08 -51.07 -8.11
CA LYS A 412 0.08 -52.09 -8.49
C LYS A 412 -1.34 -51.56 -8.41
N GLN A 413 -1.68 -50.74 -7.42
CA GLN A 413 -2.99 -50.10 -7.26
C GLN A 413 -3.31 -49.20 -8.45
N ASP A 414 -2.28 -48.60 -9.06
CA ASP A 414 -2.37 -47.84 -10.31
C ASP A 414 -3.00 -48.63 -11.48
N SER A 415 -2.99 -49.97 -11.42
CA SER A 415 -3.65 -50.85 -12.41
C SER A 415 -5.13 -51.14 -12.15
N ASN A 416 -5.65 -50.86 -10.95
CA ASN A 416 -7.05 -51.05 -10.56
C ASN A 416 -7.63 -49.79 -9.89
N THR A 417 -7.54 -48.65 -10.58
CA THR A 417 -8.10 -47.36 -10.16
C THR A 417 -9.43 -47.09 -10.87
N LEU A 418 -10.30 -46.31 -10.21
CA LEU A 418 -11.56 -45.86 -10.80
C LEU A 418 -11.31 -44.90 -11.97
N PHE A 419 -10.31 -44.03 -11.81
CA PHE A 419 -9.74 -43.18 -12.86
C PHE A 419 -8.32 -42.71 -12.47
N ARG A 420 -7.47 -42.47 -13.47
CA ARG A 420 -6.07 -42.07 -13.26
C ARG A 420 -5.91 -40.56 -13.31
N TRP A 421 -5.06 -40.04 -12.42
CA TRP A 421 -4.54 -38.68 -12.53
C TRP A 421 -3.63 -38.57 -13.77
N ASP A 422 -3.85 -37.57 -14.59
CA ASP A 422 -3.05 -37.28 -15.78
C ASP A 422 -2.93 -35.75 -16.00
N ASN A 423 -2.10 -35.32 -16.95
CA ASN A 423 -1.85 -33.90 -17.20
C ASN A 423 -3.10 -33.07 -17.57
N SER A 424 -4.20 -33.72 -17.96
CA SER A 424 -5.47 -33.03 -18.20
C SER A 424 -6.16 -32.56 -16.91
N PHE A 425 -5.75 -33.02 -15.73
CA PHE A 425 -6.24 -32.54 -14.44
C PHE A 425 -5.41 -31.40 -13.85
N VAL A 426 -4.20 -31.18 -14.35
CA VAL A 426 -3.32 -30.08 -13.90
C VAL A 426 -3.91 -28.75 -14.31
N ILE A 427 -4.14 -27.86 -13.34
CA ILE A 427 -4.64 -26.51 -13.56
C ILE A 427 -3.50 -25.47 -13.55
N GLY A 428 -2.34 -25.80 -12.97
CA GLY A 428 -1.17 -24.92 -12.94
C GLY A 428 -1.10 -24.04 -11.69
N VAL A 429 -1.80 -24.43 -10.62
CA VAL A 429 -1.68 -23.84 -9.29
C VAL A 429 -1.25 -24.96 -8.36
N ALA A 430 0.03 -24.98 -7.98
CA ALA A 430 0.69 -26.15 -7.41
C ALA A 430 0.01 -26.71 -6.15
N GLU A 431 -0.46 -25.82 -5.27
CA GLU A 431 -1.19 -26.20 -4.05
C GLU A 431 -2.57 -26.79 -4.36
N ILE A 432 -3.31 -26.20 -5.31
CA ILE A 432 -4.60 -26.74 -5.75
C ILE A 432 -4.41 -28.09 -6.46
N ASP A 433 -3.42 -28.20 -7.34
CA ASP A 433 -3.09 -29.45 -8.04
C ASP A 433 -2.71 -30.56 -7.05
N ARG A 434 -1.96 -30.23 -5.99
CA ARG A 434 -1.67 -31.16 -4.89
C ARG A 434 -2.94 -31.62 -4.19
N GLN A 435 -3.83 -30.69 -3.85
CA GLN A 435 -5.09 -30.98 -3.17
C GLN A 435 -6.06 -31.82 -4.03
N HIS A 436 -6.11 -31.54 -5.34
CA HIS A 436 -6.86 -32.32 -6.32
C HIS A 436 -6.33 -33.74 -6.45
N LYS A 437 -5.00 -33.91 -6.52
CA LYS A 437 -4.39 -35.24 -6.57
C LYS A 437 -4.75 -36.07 -5.35
N LEU A 438 -4.72 -35.47 -4.15
CA LEU A 438 -5.15 -36.14 -2.92
C LEU A 438 -6.63 -36.56 -2.96
N LEU A 439 -7.52 -35.70 -3.49
CA LEU A 439 -8.93 -36.06 -3.70
C LEU A 439 -9.09 -37.26 -4.63
N VAL A 440 -8.34 -37.29 -5.73
CA VAL A 440 -8.35 -38.41 -6.68
C VAL A 440 -7.84 -39.69 -6.02
N ASP A 441 -6.76 -39.59 -5.24
CA ASP A 441 -6.17 -40.73 -4.52
C ASP A 441 -7.16 -41.29 -3.49
N LEU A 442 -7.84 -40.43 -2.71
CA LEU A 442 -8.89 -40.83 -1.77
C LEU A 442 -10.04 -41.56 -2.47
N VAL A 443 -10.54 -41.03 -3.59
CA VAL A 443 -11.65 -41.69 -4.33
C VAL A 443 -11.22 -43.03 -4.91
N ASN A 444 -9.98 -43.16 -5.36
CA ASN A 444 -9.42 -44.43 -5.82
C ASN A 444 -9.23 -45.43 -4.67
N GLU A 445 -8.88 -44.97 -3.47
CA GLU A 445 -8.80 -45.79 -2.27
C GLU A 445 -10.18 -46.34 -1.89
N LEU A 446 -11.22 -45.49 -1.89
CA LEU A 446 -12.60 -45.95 -1.67
C LEU A 446 -13.01 -47.03 -2.67
N TYR A 447 -12.71 -46.82 -3.97
CA TYR A 447 -13.00 -47.80 -5.01
C TYR A 447 -12.31 -49.14 -4.74
N TYR A 448 -11.03 -49.09 -4.36
CA TYR A 448 -10.27 -50.29 -4.02
C TYR A 448 -10.89 -51.01 -2.81
N GLU A 449 -11.17 -50.32 -1.72
CA GLU A 449 -11.73 -50.92 -0.50
C GLU A 449 -13.13 -51.52 -0.75
N VAL A 450 -13.97 -50.85 -1.53
CA VAL A 450 -15.25 -51.39 -1.99
C VAL A 450 -15.06 -52.69 -2.79
N SER A 451 -14.08 -52.74 -3.69
CA SER A 451 -13.78 -53.93 -4.49
C SER A 451 -13.31 -55.13 -3.65
N GLN A 452 -12.78 -54.87 -2.45
CA GLN A 452 -12.37 -55.89 -1.47
C GLN A 452 -13.52 -56.32 -0.53
N GLY A 453 -14.74 -55.81 -0.73
CA GLY A 453 -15.90 -56.19 0.07
C GLY A 453 -16.05 -55.40 1.37
N ALA A 454 -15.57 -54.16 1.42
CA ALA A 454 -15.73 -53.31 2.60
C ALA A 454 -17.20 -53.06 2.96
N GLY A 455 -17.48 -53.04 4.27
CA GLY A 455 -18.83 -52.84 4.80
C GLY A 455 -19.28 -51.37 4.83
N HIS A 456 -20.59 -51.16 4.93
CA HIS A 456 -21.25 -49.85 4.95
C HIS A 456 -20.74 -48.88 6.04
N GLU A 457 -20.27 -49.38 7.19
CA GLU A 457 -19.70 -48.53 8.25
C GLU A 457 -18.36 -47.89 7.87
N MET A 458 -17.53 -48.58 7.08
CA MET A 458 -16.28 -48.02 6.56
C MET A 458 -16.60 -46.93 5.53
N LEU A 459 -17.52 -47.22 4.60
CA LEU A 459 -18.02 -46.25 3.62
C LEU A 459 -18.54 -44.97 4.27
N GLY A 460 -19.30 -45.08 5.36
CA GLY A 460 -19.78 -43.91 6.11
C GLY A 460 -18.62 -43.03 6.62
N ARG A 461 -17.65 -43.62 7.31
CA ARG A 461 -16.48 -42.88 7.83
C ARG A 461 -15.62 -42.28 6.73
N PHE A 462 -15.47 -42.96 5.60
CA PHE A 462 -14.74 -42.42 4.45
C PHE A 462 -15.46 -41.20 3.89
N LEU A 463 -16.78 -41.27 3.74
CA LEU A 463 -17.59 -40.15 3.26
C LEU A 463 -17.54 -38.94 4.18
N ASP A 464 -17.54 -39.14 5.51
CA ASP A 464 -17.33 -38.06 6.48
C ASP A 464 -15.98 -37.35 6.24
N GLY A 465 -14.90 -38.12 6.09
CA GLY A 465 -13.57 -37.56 5.79
C GLY A 465 -13.51 -36.83 4.45
N LEU A 466 -14.15 -37.37 3.40
CA LEU A 466 -14.21 -36.75 2.09
C LEU A 466 -14.98 -35.42 2.13
N VAL A 467 -16.08 -35.36 2.89
CA VAL A 467 -16.86 -34.12 3.09
C VAL A 467 -16.03 -33.05 3.79
N ASP A 468 -15.30 -33.40 4.84
CA ASP A 468 -14.49 -32.42 5.59
C ASP A 468 -13.29 -31.92 4.78
N TYR A 469 -12.63 -32.81 4.03
CA TYR A 469 -11.54 -32.41 3.15
C TYR A 469 -12.03 -31.51 2.00
N THR A 470 -13.13 -31.89 1.32
CA THR A 470 -13.69 -31.08 0.22
C THR A 470 -14.10 -29.68 0.69
N LYS A 471 -14.69 -29.53 1.89
CA LYS A 471 -14.98 -28.21 2.46
C LYS A 471 -13.72 -27.37 2.67
N THR A 472 -12.65 -27.99 3.17
CA THR A 472 -11.37 -27.31 3.42
C THR A 472 -10.76 -26.84 2.09
N HIS A 473 -10.73 -27.72 1.11
CA HIS A 473 -10.26 -27.43 -0.24
C HIS A 473 -11.05 -26.28 -0.89
N PHE A 474 -12.40 -26.34 -0.87
CA PHE A 474 -13.24 -25.27 -1.41
C PHE A 474 -13.04 -23.95 -0.68
N THR A 475 -12.86 -23.98 0.64
CA THR A 475 -12.60 -22.74 1.40
C THR A 475 -11.29 -22.10 0.97
N TYR A 476 -10.23 -22.89 0.79
CA TYR A 476 -8.94 -22.42 0.31
C TYR A 476 -9.04 -21.81 -1.09
N GLU A 477 -9.66 -22.55 -2.02
CA GLU A 477 -9.86 -22.15 -3.40
C GLU A 477 -10.73 -20.89 -3.54
N GLU A 478 -11.89 -20.87 -2.89
CA GLU A 478 -12.79 -19.71 -2.89
C GLU A 478 -12.14 -18.47 -2.24
N GLY A 479 -11.34 -18.67 -1.18
CA GLY A 479 -10.58 -17.61 -0.56
C GLY A 479 -9.55 -17.00 -1.50
N LEU A 480 -8.84 -17.84 -2.27
CA LEU A 480 -7.89 -17.41 -3.27
C LEU A 480 -8.57 -16.63 -4.42
N LEU A 481 -9.71 -17.14 -4.90
CA LEU A 481 -10.50 -16.46 -5.93
C LEU A 481 -11.07 -15.12 -5.44
N ALA A 482 -11.52 -15.04 -4.19
CA ALA A 482 -11.99 -13.80 -3.57
C ALA A 482 -10.87 -12.76 -3.45
N MET A 483 -9.69 -13.18 -3.00
CA MET A 483 -8.51 -12.31 -2.83
C MET A 483 -8.10 -11.65 -4.14
N HIS A 484 -8.23 -12.36 -5.26
CA HIS A 484 -7.85 -11.85 -6.58
C HIS A 484 -9.00 -11.20 -7.36
N GLY A 485 -10.23 -11.27 -6.84
CA GLY A 485 -11.41 -10.64 -7.43
C GLY A 485 -11.95 -11.40 -8.65
N TYR A 486 -12.19 -12.71 -8.53
CA TYR A 486 -12.74 -13.52 -9.61
C TYR A 486 -14.24 -13.27 -9.84
N ASP A 487 -14.62 -12.89 -11.05
CA ASP A 487 -15.98 -12.46 -11.39
C ASP A 487 -17.05 -13.56 -11.25
N GLU A 488 -16.70 -14.83 -11.48
CA GLU A 488 -17.64 -15.97 -11.38
C GLU A 488 -17.64 -16.64 -9.99
N LEU A 489 -17.09 -16.01 -8.95
CA LEU A 489 -16.95 -16.61 -7.61
C LEU A 489 -18.28 -17.12 -7.04
N GLU A 490 -19.35 -16.33 -7.08
CA GLU A 490 -20.65 -16.75 -6.53
C GLU A 490 -21.23 -17.97 -7.26
N ALA A 491 -21.07 -18.01 -8.59
CA ALA A 491 -21.49 -19.14 -9.40
C ALA A 491 -20.65 -20.40 -9.10
N HIS A 492 -19.36 -20.22 -8.80
CA HIS A 492 -18.45 -21.26 -8.36
C HIS A 492 -18.84 -21.85 -7.01
N GLN A 493 -19.06 -20.99 -5.99
CA GLN A 493 -19.54 -21.38 -4.66
C GLN A 493 -20.86 -22.16 -4.71
N ALA A 494 -21.76 -21.79 -5.62
CA ALA A 494 -23.02 -22.50 -5.81
C ALA A 494 -22.81 -23.94 -6.32
N LYS A 495 -21.76 -24.20 -7.12
CA LYS A 495 -21.40 -25.57 -7.55
C LYS A 495 -20.86 -26.39 -6.39
N HIS A 496 -20.01 -25.82 -5.54
CA HIS A 496 -19.48 -26.49 -4.34
C HIS A 496 -20.59 -26.87 -3.36
N LYS A 497 -21.51 -25.94 -3.06
CA LYS A 497 -22.68 -26.22 -2.21
C LYS A 497 -23.52 -27.39 -2.74
N LYS A 498 -23.72 -27.46 -4.07
CA LYS A 498 -24.45 -28.58 -4.69
C LYS A 498 -23.72 -29.92 -4.53
N LEU A 499 -22.39 -29.94 -4.67
CA LEU A 499 -21.62 -31.15 -4.42
C LEU A 499 -21.77 -31.62 -2.98
N VAL A 500 -21.50 -30.75 -2.01
CA VAL A 500 -21.55 -31.10 -0.59
C VAL A 500 -22.94 -31.63 -0.23
N SER A 501 -24.01 -30.98 -0.71
CA SER A 501 -25.38 -31.46 -0.52
C SER A 501 -25.61 -32.86 -1.11
N ARG A 502 -25.05 -33.14 -2.28
CA ARG A 502 -25.21 -34.43 -2.95
C ARG A 502 -24.41 -35.54 -2.25
N ILE A 503 -23.20 -35.24 -1.76
CA ILE A 503 -22.40 -36.20 -0.97
C ILE A 503 -23.13 -36.52 0.35
N MET A 504 -23.74 -35.53 1.01
CA MET A 504 -24.53 -35.77 2.23
C MET A 504 -25.76 -36.66 2.00
N GLU A 505 -26.39 -36.56 0.82
CA GLU A 505 -27.47 -37.47 0.42
C GLU A 505 -26.98 -38.92 0.29
N PHE A 506 -25.83 -39.12 -0.37
CA PHE A 506 -25.19 -40.44 -0.45
C PHE A 506 -24.80 -40.97 0.92
N HIS A 507 -24.27 -40.13 1.81
CA HIS A 507 -23.96 -40.50 3.20
C HIS A 507 -25.19 -41.01 3.95
N GLY A 508 -26.35 -40.35 3.79
CA GLY A 508 -27.62 -40.79 4.37
C GLY A 508 -28.08 -42.15 3.83
N ARG A 509 -27.91 -42.40 2.53
CA ARG A 509 -28.24 -43.69 1.89
C ARG A 509 -27.30 -44.82 2.31
N VAL A 510 -26.00 -44.55 2.44
CA VAL A 510 -25.01 -45.50 3.00
C VAL A 510 -25.38 -45.87 4.44
N SER A 511 -25.79 -44.89 5.25
CA SER A 511 -26.26 -45.12 6.62
C SER A 511 -27.53 -45.98 6.67
N ALA A 512 -28.39 -45.87 5.66
CA ALA A 512 -29.59 -46.69 5.49
C ALA A 512 -29.33 -48.09 4.92
N ARG A 513 -28.06 -48.44 4.63
CA ARG A 513 -27.64 -49.72 4.01
C ARG A 513 -28.28 -49.99 2.65
N ASP A 514 -28.42 -48.94 1.84
CA ASP A 514 -28.88 -49.05 0.46
C ASP A 514 -27.81 -49.75 -0.41
N GLU A 515 -28.11 -50.96 -0.91
CA GLU A 515 -27.16 -51.77 -1.68
C GLU A 515 -26.79 -51.18 -3.06
N THR A 516 -27.59 -50.25 -3.61
CA THR A 516 -27.28 -49.62 -4.92
C THR A 516 -26.44 -48.35 -4.80
N VAL A 517 -26.27 -47.83 -3.57
CA VAL A 517 -25.64 -46.51 -3.35
C VAL A 517 -24.17 -46.46 -3.76
N ILE A 518 -23.47 -47.59 -3.68
CA ILE A 518 -22.02 -47.65 -3.83
C ILE A 518 -21.60 -47.37 -5.28
N GLU A 519 -22.24 -48.03 -6.25
CA GLU A 519 -21.95 -47.84 -7.67
C GLU A 519 -22.33 -46.42 -8.12
N GLU A 520 -23.50 -45.93 -7.68
CA GLU A 520 -23.95 -44.56 -7.96
C GLU A 520 -23.01 -43.50 -7.39
N LEU A 521 -22.53 -43.70 -6.15
CA LEU A 521 -21.60 -42.80 -5.48
C LEU A 521 -20.25 -42.75 -6.20
N LEU A 522 -19.67 -43.91 -6.52
CA LEU A 522 -18.37 -43.98 -7.20
C LEU A 522 -18.44 -43.33 -8.58
N GLN A 523 -19.49 -43.61 -9.35
CA GLN A 523 -19.70 -42.98 -10.65
C GLN A 523 -19.89 -41.47 -10.52
N PHE A 524 -20.68 -41.02 -9.53
CA PHE A 524 -20.87 -39.60 -9.26
C PHE A 524 -19.57 -38.88 -8.87
N LEU A 525 -18.78 -39.44 -7.95
CA LEU A 525 -17.52 -38.86 -7.51
C LEU A 525 -16.52 -38.75 -8.66
N LYS A 526 -16.41 -39.80 -9.49
CA LYS A 526 -15.59 -39.79 -10.71
C LYS A 526 -16.02 -38.69 -11.67
N ASP A 527 -17.30 -38.67 -12.04
CA ASP A 527 -17.81 -37.76 -13.06
C ASP A 527 -17.77 -36.31 -12.59
N TRP A 528 -18.16 -36.07 -11.34
CA TRP A 528 -18.14 -34.73 -10.77
C TRP A 528 -16.71 -34.21 -10.65
N LEU A 529 -15.78 -34.99 -10.06
CA LEU A 529 -14.41 -34.53 -9.84
C LEU A 529 -13.67 -34.32 -11.16
N ALA A 530 -13.83 -35.24 -12.13
CA ALA A 530 -13.25 -35.07 -13.45
C ALA A 530 -13.82 -33.87 -14.20
N LYS A 531 -15.13 -33.66 -14.15
CA LYS A 531 -15.77 -32.51 -14.81
C LYS A 531 -15.41 -31.20 -14.14
N HIS A 532 -15.46 -31.14 -12.81
CA HIS A 532 -15.21 -29.92 -12.05
C HIS A 532 -13.77 -29.45 -12.25
N ILE A 533 -12.77 -30.32 -12.06
CA ILE A 533 -11.36 -29.97 -12.28
C ILE A 533 -11.11 -29.53 -13.74
N LYS A 534 -11.59 -30.32 -14.72
CA LYS A 534 -11.24 -30.09 -16.13
C LYS A 534 -12.02 -28.94 -16.77
N GLU A 535 -13.24 -28.68 -16.33
CA GLU A 535 -14.09 -27.65 -16.94
C GLU A 535 -14.27 -26.44 -16.03
N THR A 536 -14.53 -26.61 -14.74
CA THR A 536 -14.72 -25.49 -13.83
C THR A 536 -13.38 -24.92 -13.39
N ASP A 537 -12.48 -25.73 -12.87
CA ASP A 537 -11.30 -25.21 -12.17
C ASP A 537 -10.26 -24.66 -13.14
N LYS A 538 -10.13 -25.33 -14.28
CA LYS A 538 -9.35 -24.83 -15.42
C LYS A 538 -9.82 -23.47 -15.97
N ARG A 539 -11.08 -23.08 -15.77
CA ARG A 539 -11.57 -21.78 -16.26
C ARG A 539 -10.99 -20.62 -15.47
N TYR A 540 -10.83 -20.75 -14.16
CA TYR A 540 -10.21 -19.70 -13.35
C TYR A 540 -8.68 -19.81 -13.31
N ALA A 541 -8.11 -20.95 -13.71
CA ALA A 541 -6.67 -21.16 -13.66
C ALA A 541 -5.86 -20.12 -14.45
N SER A 542 -6.32 -19.72 -15.64
CA SER A 542 -5.67 -18.65 -16.41
C SER A 542 -5.73 -17.32 -15.68
N PHE A 543 -6.85 -17.02 -15.03
CA PHE A 543 -7.01 -15.81 -14.23
C PHE A 543 -6.05 -15.78 -13.03
N LEU A 544 -5.91 -16.88 -12.29
CA LEU A 544 -4.96 -16.94 -11.17
C LEU A 544 -3.50 -16.83 -11.63
N ASN A 545 -3.16 -17.49 -12.75
CA ASN A 545 -1.82 -17.42 -13.34
C ASN A 545 -1.47 -16.00 -13.81
N GLU A 546 -2.42 -15.26 -14.39
CA GLU A 546 -2.25 -13.84 -14.75
C GLU A 546 -2.00 -12.93 -13.54
N LYS A 547 -2.48 -13.34 -12.36
CA LYS A 547 -2.23 -12.66 -11.08
C LYS A 547 -0.94 -13.12 -10.39
N GLY A 548 -0.16 -14.00 -11.03
CA GLY A 548 1.11 -14.49 -10.52
C GLY A 548 0.99 -15.59 -9.46
N VAL A 549 -0.19 -16.19 -9.30
CA VAL A 549 -0.40 -17.36 -8.46
C VAL A 549 0.01 -18.59 -9.26
N GLN A 550 0.96 -19.39 -8.77
CA GLN A 550 1.50 -20.59 -9.43
C GLN A 550 1.50 -21.80 -8.51
#